data_AF-A0A4S2HB52-F1
#
_entry.id   AF-A0A4S2HB52-F1
#
_cell.length_a   1.000
_cell.length_b   1.000
_cell.length_c   1.000
_cell.angle_alpha   90.00
_cell.angle_beta   90.00
_cell.angle_gamma   90.00
#
_symmetry.space_group_name_H-M   'P 1'
#
loop_
_entity.id
_entity.type
_entity.pdbx_description
1 polymer ?
#
loop_
_entity_poly.entity_id
_entity_poly.type
_entity_poly.pdbx_seq_one_letter_code
_entity_poly.pdbx_strand_id
1 'polypeptide(L)'
;MERLRIEYGTGYMELIVEAFFPCKMPAMRKAARLINSYCTDETRAELLSELRGLADGYKALCDMYRQKMEELSEEPAAYRHWRAQFNKTETLHKRMENNIRLISGGKKG
;
A
#
# COMPACT_ATOMS: atom_id res chain seq x y z
N MET A 1 -13.22 -1.61 2.90
CA MET A 1 -13.61 -0.62 1.88
C MET A 1 -13.04 -0.99 0.50
N GLU A 2 -13.89 -1.10 -0.51
CA GLU A 2 -13.46 -1.39 -1.90
C GLU A 2 -13.12 -0.11 -2.68
N ARG A 3 -13.91 0.95 -2.46
CA ARG A 3 -13.79 2.24 -3.15
C ARG A 3 -13.76 3.37 -2.14
N LEU A 4 -12.90 4.35 -2.39
CA LEU A 4 -12.83 5.62 -1.67
C LEU A 4 -13.36 6.74 -2.56
N ARG A 5 -14.47 7.36 -2.14
CA ARG A 5 -15.03 8.54 -2.79
C ARG A 5 -14.63 9.79 -2.01
N ILE A 6 -14.03 10.75 -2.70
CA ILE A 6 -13.58 12.03 -2.15
C ILE A 6 -14.40 13.13 -2.80
N GLU A 7 -15.28 13.76 -2.04
CA GLU A 7 -16.15 14.85 -2.51
C GLU A 7 -15.54 16.22 -2.22
N TYR A 8 -15.55 17.11 -3.20
CA TYR A 8 -15.07 18.49 -3.07
C TYR A 8 -15.99 19.42 -3.85
N GLY A 9 -15.96 20.73 -3.59
CA GLY A 9 -16.98 21.67 -4.08
C GLY A 9 -17.20 21.71 -5.61
N THR A 10 -16.28 21.17 -6.40
CA THR A 10 -16.37 21.11 -7.87
C THR A 10 -16.68 19.72 -8.43
N GLY A 11 -16.87 18.69 -7.59
CA GLY A 11 -17.16 17.33 -8.03
C GLY A 11 -16.68 16.26 -7.06
N TYR A 12 -16.38 15.07 -7.59
CA TYR A 12 -15.84 13.98 -6.79
C TYR A 12 -14.71 13.25 -7.51
N MET A 13 -13.88 12.57 -6.74
CA MET A 13 -12.90 11.60 -7.23
C MET A 13 -13.18 10.26 -6.57
N GLU A 14 -13.11 9.19 -7.35
CA GLU A 14 -13.26 7.83 -6.84
C GLU A 14 -11.97 7.04 -7.08
N LEU A 15 -11.50 6.36 -6.03
CA LEU A 15 -10.33 5.49 -6.08
C LEU A 15 -10.76 4.07 -5.74
N ILE A 16 -10.45 3.11 -6.62
CA ILE A 16 -10.53 1.68 -6.31
C ILE A 16 -9.31 1.34 -5.44
N VAL A 17 -9.52 0.96 -4.18
CA VAL A 17 -8.44 0.90 -3.18
C VAL A 17 -7.36 -0.10 -3.59
N GLU A 18 -7.75 -1.32 -3.93
CA GLU A 18 -6.80 -2.38 -4.32
C GLU A 18 -6.06 -2.10 -5.63
N ALA A 19 -6.70 -1.41 -6.57
CA ALA A 19 -6.08 -1.10 -7.87
C ALA A 19 -5.19 0.15 -7.81
N PHE A 20 -5.52 1.09 -6.92
CA PHE A 20 -4.76 2.32 -6.76
C PHE A 20 -3.57 2.13 -5.82
N PHE A 21 -3.75 1.47 -4.68
CA PHE A 21 -2.71 1.31 -3.67
C PHE A 21 -1.97 -0.04 -3.80
N PRO A 22 -0.64 -0.08 -3.60
CA PRO A 22 0.23 1.04 -3.26
C PRO A 22 0.63 1.86 -4.50
N CYS A 23 0.36 3.17 -4.48
CA CYS A 23 0.67 4.06 -5.60
C CYS A 23 2.05 4.72 -5.45
N LYS A 24 2.62 5.19 -6.56
CA LYS A 24 3.90 5.92 -6.55
C LYS A 24 3.75 7.26 -5.82
N MET A 25 4.83 7.72 -5.18
CA MET A 25 4.83 8.92 -4.34
C MET A 25 4.26 10.20 -4.98
N PRO A 26 4.44 10.50 -6.29
CA PRO A 26 3.80 11.66 -6.91
C PRO A 26 2.27 11.60 -6.90
N ALA A 27 1.69 10.43 -7.19
CA ALA A 27 0.24 10.22 -7.10
C ALA A 27 -0.20 10.22 -5.64
N MET A 28 0.56 9.56 -4.76
CA MET A 28 0.25 9.49 -3.34
C MET A 28 0.19 10.87 -2.69
N ARG A 29 1.15 11.76 -2.98
CA ARG A 29 1.13 13.12 -2.42
C ARG A 29 -0.13 13.90 -2.82
N LYS A 30 -0.60 13.74 -4.05
CA LYS A 30 -1.84 14.37 -4.52
C LYS A 30 -3.06 13.76 -3.81
N ALA A 31 -3.14 12.42 -3.78
CA ALA A 31 -4.23 11.70 -3.13
C ALA A 31 -4.29 12.01 -1.63
N ALA A 32 -3.17 11.93 -0.91
CA ALA A 32 -3.09 12.22 0.52
C ALA A 32 -3.59 13.63 0.85
N ARG A 33 -3.25 14.63 0.03
CA ARG A 33 -3.77 16.00 0.22
C ARG A 33 -5.29 16.04 0.11
N LEU A 34 -5.87 15.40 -0.91
CA LEU A 34 -7.32 15.38 -1.09
C LEU A 34 -8.01 14.61 0.04
N ILE A 35 -7.48 13.43 0.39
CA ILE A 35 -8.01 12.59 1.48
C ILE A 35 -7.99 13.37 2.79
N ASN A 36 -6.87 14.02 3.12
CA ASN A 36 -6.72 14.74 4.38
C ASN A 36 -7.53 16.04 4.45
N SER A 37 -7.89 16.62 3.30
CA SER A 37 -8.69 17.85 3.23
C SER A 37 -10.20 17.60 3.19
N TYR A 38 -10.64 16.49 2.60
CA TYR A 38 -12.05 16.28 2.25
C TYR A 38 -12.68 15.03 2.85
N CYS A 39 -11.91 14.02 3.26
CA CYS A 39 -12.47 12.85 3.91
C CYS A 39 -12.65 13.09 5.42
N THR A 40 -13.72 12.52 5.98
CA THR A 40 -13.92 12.50 7.44
C THR A 40 -12.86 11.65 8.13
N ASP A 41 -12.73 11.83 9.44
CA ASP A 41 -11.82 11.03 10.26
C ASP A 41 -12.19 9.55 10.22
N GLU A 42 -13.49 9.22 10.21
CA GLU A 42 -13.99 7.85 10.09
C GLU A 42 -13.61 7.23 8.74
N THR A 43 -13.86 7.96 7.65
CA THR A 43 -13.53 7.49 6.29
C THR A 43 -12.03 7.25 6.15
N ARG A 44 -11.22 8.15 6.72
CA ARG A 44 -9.75 8.02 6.72
C ARG A 44 -9.29 6.84 7.58
N ALA A 45 -9.93 6.59 8.73
CA ALA A 45 -9.63 5.46 9.59
C ALA A 45 -9.97 4.13 8.89
N GLU A 46 -11.11 4.05 8.20
CA GLU A 46 -11.49 2.88 7.41
C GLU A 46 -10.46 2.59 6.31
N LEU A 47 -10.09 3.62 5.53
CA LEU A 47 -9.04 3.49 4.52
C LEU A 47 -7.72 2.99 5.11
N LEU A 48 -7.27 3.59 6.22
CA LEU A 48 -6.03 3.17 6.87
C LEU A 48 -6.09 1.72 7.36
N SER A 49 -7.25 1.24 7.82
CA SER A 49 -7.45 -0.16 8.20
C SER A 49 -7.24 -1.09 7.01
N GLU A 50 -7.84 -0.77 5.86
CA GLU A 50 -7.69 -1.57 4.63
C GLU A 50 -6.24 -1.58 4.13
N LEU A 51 -5.60 -0.43 4.07
CA LEU A 51 -4.21 -0.33 3.62
C LEU A 51 -3.25 -1.11 4.53
N ARG A 52 -3.51 -1.15 5.84
CA ARG A 52 -2.76 -1.98 6.79
C ARG A 52 -2.97 -3.46 6.53
N GLY A 53 -4.21 -3.90 6.27
CA GLY A 53 -4.49 -5.28 5.89
C GLY A 53 -3.74 -5.71 4.62
N LEU A 54 -3.71 -4.84 3.60
CA LEU A 54 -2.92 -5.08 2.38
C LEU A 54 -1.41 -5.12 2.66
N ALA A 55 -0.90 -4.26 3.55
CA ALA A 55 0.50 -4.28 3.96
C ALA A 55 0.86 -5.59 4.67
N ASP A 56 0.02 -6.05 5.59
CA ASP A 56 0.20 -7.34 6.28
C ASP A 56 0.20 -8.51 5.28
N GLY A 57 -0.65 -8.46 4.25
CA GLY A 57 -0.63 -9.42 3.14
C GLY A 57 0.70 -9.46 2.39
N TYR A 58 1.28 -8.29 2.05
CA TYR A 58 2.61 -8.25 1.44
C TYR A 58 3.70 -8.77 2.37
N LYS A 59 3.62 -8.47 3.67
CA LYS A 59 4.56 -8.97 4.66
C LYS A 59 4.52 -10.49 4.75
N ALA A 60 3.33 -11.09 4.82
CA ALA A 60 3.15 -12.53 4.84
C ALA A 60 3.75 -13.21 3.58
N LEU A 61 3.55 -12.62 2.39
CA LEU A 61 4.17 -13.09 1.16
C LEU A 61 5.70 -12.99 1.20
N CYS A 62 6.26 -11.90 1.73
CA CYS A 62 7.70 -11.75 1.90
C CYS A 62 8.27 -12.84 2.82
N ASP A 63 7.60 -13.13 3.94
CA ASP A 63 8.04 -14.17 4.88
C ASP A 63 7.98 -15.57 4.24
N MET A 64 6.91 -15.86 3.49
CA MET A 64 6.80 -17.11 2.72
C MET A 64 7.91 -17.25 1.66
N TYR A 65 8.22 -16.18 0.91
CA TYR A 65 9.30 -16.23 -0.08
C TYR A 65 10.67 -16.38 0.57
N ARG A 66 10.89 -15.78 1.76
CA ARG A 66 12.12 -15.97 2.54
C ARG A 66 12.28 -17.44 2.91
N GLN A 67 11.23 -18.08 3.43
CA GLN A 67 11.22 -19.50 3.72
C GLN A 67 11.54 -20.35 2.48
N LYS A 68 10.92 -20.04 1.33
CA LYS A 68 11.22 -20.74 0.06
C LYS A 68 12.67 -20.58 -0.40
N MET A 69 13.29 -19.43 -0.16
CA MET A 69 14.71 -19.20 -0.46
C MET A 69 15.63 -20.02 0.44
N GLU A 70 15.25 -20.23 1.70
CA GLU A 70 16.01 -21.06 2.65
C GLU A 70 15.90 -22.55 2.28
N GLU A 71 14.68 -23.04 2.03
CA GLU A 71 14.38 -24.42 1.62
C GLU A 71 15.10 -24.82 0.32
N LEU A 72 15.23 -23.89 -0.63
CA LEU A 72 15.77 -24.13 -1.98
C LEU A 72 17.12 -23.44 -2.19
N SER A 73 17.88 -23.21 -1.11
CA SER A 73 19.14 -22.47 -1.15
C SER A 73 20.23 -23.16 -1.99
N GLU A 74 20.19 -24.49 -2.09
CA GLU A 74 21.11 -25.29 -2.90
C GLU A 74 20.72 -25.35 -4.39
N GLU A 75 19.54 -24.82 -4.76
CA GLU A 75 19.05 -24.76 -6.14
C GLU A 75 19.14 -23.33 -6.70
N PRO A 76 20.20 -22.97 -7.46
CA PRO A 76 20.46 -21.57 -7.81
C PRO A 76 19.34 -20.92 -8.65
N ALA A 77 18.65 -21.69 -9.49
CA ALA A 77 17.57 -21.18 -10.31
C ALA A 77 16.31 -20.88 -9.47
N ALA A 78 15.93 -21.80 -8.58
CA ALA A 78 14.80 -21.63 -7.68
C ALA A 78 15.05 -20.48 -6.68
N TYR A 79 16.25 -20.42 -6.10
CA TYR A 79 16.64 -19.32 -5.23
C TYR A 79 16.50 -17.96 -5.93
N ARG A 80 17.02 -17.83 -7.16
CA ARG A 80 16.91 -16.57 -7.94
C ARG A 80 15.45 -16.21 -8.22
N HIS A 81 14.62 -17.19 -8.54
CA HIS A 81 13.18 -16.97 -8.76
C HIS A 81 12.51 -16.38 -7.51
N TRP A 82 12.66 -17.04 -6.36
CA TRP A 82 12.02 -16.59 -5.11
C TRP A 82 12.58 -15.27 -4.62
N ARG A 83 13.89 -15.03 -4.77
CA ARG A 83 14.51 -13.73 -4.48
C ARG A 83 13.93 -12.61 -5.34
N ALA A 84 13.64 -12.87 -6.62
CA ALA A 84 13.01 -11.88 -7.48
C ALA A 84 11.56 -11.57 -7.04
N GLN A 85 10.80 -12.58 -6.60
CA GLN A 85 9.46 -12.37 -6.04
C GLN A 85 9.51 -11.58 -4.74
N PHE A 86 10.42 -11.95 -3.82
CA PHE A 86 10.67 -11.23 -2.58
C PHE A 86 10.96 -9.75 -2.85
N ASN A 87 11.93 -9.43 -3.71
CA ASN A 87 12.30 -8.04 -3.98
C ASN A 87 11.13 -7.21 -4.55
N LYS A 88 10.31 -7.81 -5.43
CA LYS A 88 9.13 -7.15 -6.00
C LYS A 88 8.10 -6.86 -4.91
N THR A 89 7.76 -7.86 -4.09
CA THR A 89 6.76 -7.73 -3.03
C THR A 89 7.24 -6.81 -1.91
N GLU A 90 8.50 -6.89 -1.52
CA GLU A 90 9.09 -5.99 -0.51
C GLU A 90 9.03 -4.53 -0.97
N THR A 91 9.24 -4.28 -2.27
CA THR A 91 9.08 -2.94 -2.85
C THR A 91 7.63 -2.44 -2.74
N LEU A 92 6.64 -3.32 -2.94
CA LEU A 92 5.22 -2.98 -2.77
C LEU A 92 4.87 -2.72 -1.30
N HIS A 93 5.35 -3.57 -0.38
CA HIS A 93 5.19 -3.40 1.06
C HIS A 93 5.72 -2.05 1.53
N LYS A 94 6.99 -1.74 1.24
CA LYS A 94 7.62 -0.45 1.58
C LYS A 94 6.87 0.73 0.98
N ARG A 95 6.32 0.59 -0.23
CA ARG A 95 5.51 1.65 -0.85
C ARG A 95 4.18 1.82 -0.12
N MET A 96 3.53 0.72 0.27
CA MET A 96 2.29 0.75 1.06
C MET A 96 2.51 1.44 2.40
N GLU A 97 3.57 1.09 3.13
CA GLU A 97 3.92 1.74 4.40
C GLU A 97 4.09 3.27 4.23
N ASN A 98 4.72 3.70 3.15
CA ASN A 98 4.85 5.13 2.83
C ASN A 98 3.50 5.79 2.48
N ASN A 99 2.61 5.07 1.78
CA ASN A 99 1.25 5.56 1.46
C ASN A 99 0.45 5.75 2.77
N ILE A 100 0.48 4.74 3.66
CA ILE A 100 -0.13 4.77 5.00
C ILE A 100 0.41 5.95 5.82
N ARG A 101 1.73 6.14 5.85
CA ARG A 101 2.38 7.22 6.61
C ARG A 101 1.89 8.60 6.17
N LEU A 102 1.74 8.83 4.86
CA LEU A 102 1.26 10.12 4.32
C LEU A 102 -0.21 10.42 4.68
N ILE A 103 -1.06 9.40 4.74
CA ILE A 103 -2.47 9.55 5.15
C ILE A 103 -2.57 9.70 6.67
N SER A 104 -1.74 8.98 7.43
CA SER A 104 -1.75 8.98 8.90
C SER A 104 -1.18 10.27 9.50
N GLY A 105 -0.26 10.95 8.80
CA GLY A 105 0.44 12.15 9.26
C GLY A 105 -0.37 13.44 9.22
N GLY A 106 -1.61 13.42 9.72
CA GLY A 106 -2.47 14.60 9.77
C GLY A 106 -1.84 15.79 10.51
N LYS A 107 -1.97 16.99 9.90
CA LYS A 107 -1.62 18.37 10.34
C LYS A 107 -0.16 18.82 10.09
N LYS A 108 0.16 19.97 9.46
CA LYS A 108 -0.57 21.17 8.98
C LYS A 108 0.06 21.64 7.64
N GLY A 109 -0.68 22.46 6.90
CA GLY A 109 -0.10 23.28 5.83
C GLY A 109 0.92 24.28 6.33
#